data_AF-A0A0S7ZIF0-F1
#
_entry.id   AF-A0A0S7ZIF0-F1
#
_cell.length_a   1.000
_cell.length_b   1.000
_cell.length_c   1.000
_cell.angle_alpha   90.00
_cell.angle_beta   90.00
_cell.angle_gamma   90.00
#
_symmetry.space_group_name_H-M   'P 1'
#
loop_
_entity.id
_entity.type
_entity.pdbx_description
1 polymer ?
#
loop_
_entity_poly.entity_id
_entity_poly.type
_entity_poly.pdbx_seq_one_letter_code
_entity_poly.pdbx_strand_id
1 'polypeptide(L)'
;STLTLIQDIAECEFVDNLTVKGIHCPIEVYKLLRLKGTDSERAQLIQTDKHSFILKEVEFDYTTASMNERKEVKKVLRSALGIIERAEKSVISRV
;
A
#
# COMPACT_ATOMS: atom_id res chain seq x y z
N SER A 1 -8.68 -26.06 -13.38
CA SER A 1 -7.98 -25.95 -12.09
C SER A 1 -8.51 -24.71 -11.37
N THR A 2 -8.60 -24.72 -10.03
CA THR A 2 -9.04 -23.55 -9.24
C THR A 2 -8.17 -22.33 -9.53
N LEU A 3 -6.89 -22.54 -9.82
CA LEU A 3 -5.97 -21.48 -10.25
C LEU A 3 -6.52 -20.70 -11.45
N THR A 4 -7.01 -21.38 -12.48
CA THR A 4 -7.55 -20.75 -13.70
C THR A 4 -8.74 -19.84 -13.40
N LEU A 5 -9.52 -20.15 -12.36
CA LEU A 5 -10.67 -19.33 -11.98
C LEU A 5 -10.28 -18.06 -11.23
N ILE A 6 -9.09 -18.02 -10.63
CA ILE A 6 -8.64 -16.91 -9.78
C ILE A 6 -7.47 -16.12 -10.38
N GLN A 7 -6.92 -16.54 -11.52
CA GLN A 7 -5.76 -15.92 -12.17
C GLN A 7 -5.94 -14.44 -12.47
N ASP A 8 -7.17 -13.99 -12.70
CA ASP A 8 -7.48 -12.59 -13.01
C ASP A 8 -7.55 -11.70 -11.76
N ILE A 9 -7.77 -12.30 -10.58
CA ILE A 9 -7.97 -11.59 -9.30
C ILE A 9 -6.87 -11.87 -8.26
N ALA A 10 -5.99 -12.83 -8.52
CA ALA A 10 -4.98 -13.28 -7.58
C ALA A 10 -3.67 -13.67 -8.28
N GLU A 11 -2.55 -13.37 -7.64
CA GLU A 11 -1.24 -13.90 -7.97
C GLU A 11 -0.88 -15.01 -7.01
N CYS A 12 -0.51 -16.17 -7.57
CA CYS A 12 -0.19 -17.37 -6.81
C CYS A 12 1.12 -17.97 -7.30
N GLU A 13 1.86 -18.59 -6.39
CA GLU A 13 3.09 -19.32 -6.65
C GLU A 13 2.84 -20.82 -6.52
N PHE A 14 3.36 -21.62 -7.45
CA PHE A 14 3.30 -23.08 -7.34
C PHE A 14 4.22 -23.57 -6.22
N VAL A 15 3.70 -24.44 -5.35
CA VAL A 15 4.45 -24.98 -4.22
C VAL A 15 4.86 -26.42 -4.49
N ASP A 16 3.88 -27.30 -4.71
CA ASP A 16 4.12 -28.73 -4.86
C ASP A 16 2.87 -29.47 -5.40
N ASN A 17 3.02 -30.75 -5.72
CA ASN A 17 1.94 -31.67 -6.05
C ASN A 17 1.72 -32.67 -4.92
N LEU A 18 0.55 -32.63 -4.28
CA LEU A 18 0.23 -33.47 -3.14
C LEU A 18 -0.67 -34.64 -3.54
N THR A 19 -0.25 -35.87 -3.22
CA THR A 19 -1.06 -37.07 -3.42
C THR A 19 -1.80 -37.41 -2.13
N VAL A 20 -3.13 -37.38 -2.17
CA VAL A 20 -3.99 -37.69 -1.02
C VAL A 20 -4.57 -39.09 -1.18
N LYS A 21 -4.57 -39.89 -0.12
CA LYS A 21 -5.20 -41.22 -0.13
C LYS A 21 -6.68 -41.10 -0.51
N GLY A 22 -7.10 -41.88 -1.50
CA GLY A 22 -8.47 -41.86 -2.02
C GLY A 22 -8.70 -40.86 -3.16
N ILE A 23 -7.70 -40.06 -3.53
CA ILE A 23 -7.75 -39.20 -4.71
C ILE A 23 -6.80 -39.78 -5.77
N HIS A 24 -7.34 -40.11 -6.93
CA HIS A 24 -6.61 -40.82 -7.98
C HIS A 24 -5.56 -39.93 -8.70
N CYS A 25 -5.72 -38.61 -8.65
CA CYS A 25 -4.83 -37.66 -9.32
C CYS A 25 -4.11 -36.77 -8.29
N PRO A 26 -2.81 -36.45 -8.50
CA PRO A 26 -2.10 -35.47 -7.68
C PRO A 26 -2.78 -34.11 -7.72
N ILE A 27 -2.81 -33.43 -6.57
CA ILE A 27 -3.40 -32.10 -6.42
C ILE A 27 -2.29 -31.06 -6.47
N GLU A 28 -2.39 -30.12 -7.41
CA GLU A 28 -1.49 -28.97 -7.47
C GLU A 28 -1.78 -28.01 -6.31
N VAL A 29 -0.76 -27.70 -5.52
CA VAL A 29 -0.83 -26.77 -4.39
C VAL A 29 -0.20 -25.45 -4.79
N TYR A 30 -0.95 -24.37 -4.61
CA TYR A 30 -0.51 -23.01 -4.88
C TYR A 30 -0.60 -22.16 -3.61
N LYS A 31 0.40 -21.31 -3.40
CA LYS A 31 0.44 -20.30 -2.35
C LYS A 31 -0.07 -18.98 -2.91
N LEU A 32 -1.07 -18.38 -2.27
CA LEU A 32 -1.53 -17.03 -2.60
C LEU A 32 -0.47 -16.00 -2.20
N LEU A 33 0.04 -15.22 -3.15
CA LEU A 33 1.00 -14.15 -2.91
C LEU A 33 0.27 -12.83 -2.64
N ARG A 34 -0.63 -12.43 -3.55
CA ARG A 34 -1.39 -11.18 -3.45
C ARG A 34 -2.66 -11.22 -4.29
N LEU A 35 -3.61 -10.34 -4.00
CA LEU A 35 -4.78 -10.12 -4.84
C LEU A 35 -4.49 -9.01 -5.85
N LYS A 36 -4.91 -9.20 -7.10
CA LYS A 36 -4.78 -8.20 -8.16
C LYS A 36 -5.86 -7.14 -7.95
N GLY A 37 -5.48 -5.86 -7.99
CA GLY A 37 -6.41 -4.74 -7.77
C GLY A 37 -6.63 -4.33 -6.31
N THR A 38 -6.04 -5.04 -5.34
CA THR A 38 -5.89 -4.52 -3.96
C THR A 38 -4.64 -3.64 -3.80
N ASP A 39 -4.16 -3.01 -4.86
CA ASP A 39 -3.30 -1.83 -4.77
C ASP A 39 -4.15 -0.58 -4.42
N SER A 40 -5.15 -0.76 -3.56
CA SER A 40 -5.68 0.36 -2.79
C SER A 40 -4.70 0.59 -1.65
N GLU A 41 -3.78 1.54 -1.89
CA GLU A 41 -3.42 2.56 -0.92
C GLU A 41 -3.58 2.14 0.55
N ARG A 42 -2.54 1.64 1.25
CA ARG A 42 -2.53 1.61 2.73
C ARG A 42 -1.22 1.20 3.39
N ALA A 43 -0.13 1.79 2.90
CA ALA A 43 0.96 2.15 3.79
C ALA A 43 1.73 3.31 3.15
N GLN A 44 1.24 4.53 3.39
CA GLN A 44 2.07 5.74 3.22
C GLN A 44 3.29 5.73 4.16
N LEU A 45 3.34 4.75 5.08
CA LEU A 45 4.27 4.64 6.17
C LEU A 45 4.87 3.23 6.18
N ILE A 46 6.17 3.11 5.98
CA ILE A 46 6.94 1.90 6.26
C ILE A 46 7.43 2.02 7.70
N GLN A 47 6.87 1.25 8.62
CA GLN A 47 7.34 1.23 10.00
C GLN A 47 8.73 0.57 10.06
N THR A 48 9.73 1.31 10.55
CA THR A 48 11.13 0.85 10.61
C THR A 48 11.50 0.26 11.97
N ASP A 49 10.92 0.79 13.06
CA ASP A 49 11.03 0.24 14.41
C ASP A 49 9.77 0.57 15.26
N LYS A 50 9.80 0.29 16.57
CA LYS A 50 8.68 0.54 17.49
C LYS A 50 8.30 2.04 17.60
N HIS A 51 9.22 2.93 17.28
CA HIS A 51 9.14 4.37 17.46
C HIS A 51 9.41 5.18 16.18
N SER A 52 9.67 4.55 15.03
CA SER A 52 9.98 5.23 13.78
C SER A 52 9.22 4.65 12.58
N PHE A 53 8.99 5.53 11.61
CA PHE A 53 8.42 5.19 10.32
C PHE A 53 9.04 6.06 9.23
N ILE A 54 9.09 5.52 8.01
CA ILE A 54 9.46 6.22 6.80
C ILE A 54 8.19 6.50 6.01
N LEU A 55 7.95 7.77 5.69
CA LEU A 55 6.93 8.14 4.72
C LEU A 55 7.40 7.72 3.32
N LYS A 56 6.61 6.94 2.59
CA LYS A 56 6.87 6.71 1.17
C LYS A 56 6.72 8.03 0.42
N GLU A 57 7.62 8.28 -0.52
CA GLU A 57 7.54 9.42 -1.42
C GLU A 57 6.19 9.37 -2.15
N VAL A 58 5.41 10.45 -2.01
CA VAL A 58 4.12 10.56 -2.68
C VAL A 58 4.39 11.09 -4.08
N GLU A 59 4.38 10.20 -5.06
CA GLU A 59 4.40 10.61 -6.46
C GLU A 59 3.07 11.28 -6.82
N PHE A 60 3.11 12.59 -7.07
CA PHE A 60 1.94 13.34 -7.53
C PHE A 60 2.05 13.59 -9.03
N ASP A 61 1.18 12.97 -9.81
CA ASP A 61 1.08 13.24 -11.24
C ASP A 61 0.31 14.55 -11.49
N TYR A 62 1.06 15.62 -11.73
CA TYR A 62 0.50 16.92 -12.05
C TYR A 62 -0.20 16.96 -13.42
N THR A 63 0.05 16.00 -14.32
CA THR A 63 -0.48 16.03 -15.68
C THR A 63 -1.92 15.52 -15.76
N THR A 64 -2.26 14.50 -14.97
CA THR A 64 -3.58 13.85 -15.00
C THR A 64 -4.54 14.37 -13.92
N ALA A 65 -4.04 15.01 -12.85
CA ALA A 65 -4.88 15.49 -11.76
C ALA A 65 -5.86 16.60 -12.18
N SER A 66 -7.12 16.50 -11.74
CA SER A 66 -8.15 17.50 -11.98
C SER A 66 -7.88 18.82 -11.23
N MET A 67 -8.48 19.92 -11.71
CA MET A 67 -8.35 21.24 -11.05
C MET A 67 -8.85 21.25 -9.60
N ASN A 68 -9.84 20.42 -9.27
CA ASN A 68 -10.37 20.32 -7.90
C ASN A 68 -9.42 19.55 -6.98
N GLU A 69 -8.85 18.44 -7.44
CA GLU A 69 -7.84 17.69 -6.69
C GLU A 69 -6.61 18.55 -6.41
N ARG A 70 -6.13 19.30 -7.41
CA ARG A 70 -5.01 20.25 -7.22
C ARG A 70 -5.29 21.31 -6.16
N LYS A 71 -6.52 21.82 -6.10
CA LYS A 71 -6.93 22.82 -5.09
C LYS A 71 -6.95 22.21 -3.68
N GLU A 72 -7.51 21.02 -3.53
CA GLU A 72 -7.54 20.34 -2.24
C GLU A 72 -6.14 19.95 -1.77
N VAL A 73 -5.28 19.42 -2.64
CA VAL A 73 -3.87 19.13 -2.31
C VAL A 73 -3.15 20.39 -1.83
N LYS A 74 -3.29 21.51 -2.56
CA LYS A 74 -2.69 22.79 -2.17
C LYS A 74 -3.19 23.30 -0.82
N LYS A 75 -4.47 23.10 -0.52
CA LYS A 75 -5.08 23.49 0.76
C LYS A 75 -4.54 22.64 1.91
N VAL A 76 -4.46 21.33 1.73
CA VAL A 76 -3.92 20.40 2.74
C VAL A 76 -2.45 20.71 3.02
N LEU A 77 -1.63 20.89 1.98
CA LEU A 77 -0.20 21.23 2.14
C LEU A 77 0.01 22.54 2.90
N ARG A 78 -0.78 23.59 2.59
CA ARG A 78 -0.72 24.85 3.33
C ARG A 78 -1.08 24.68 4.81
N SER A 79 -2.08 23.85 5.10
CA SER A 79 -2.47 23.56 6.48
C SER A 79 -1.35 22.84 7.24
N ALA A 80 -0.75 21.81 6.61
CA ALA A 80 0.37 21.06 7.18
C ALA A 80 1.59 21.95 7.46
N LEU A 81 1.99 22.79 6.51
CA LEU A 81 3.08 23.75 6.70
C LEU A 81 2.79 24.74 7.84
N GLY A 82 1.55 25.22 7.96
CA GLY A 82 1.15 26.08 9.05
C GLY A 82 1.19 25.40 10.44
N ILE A 83 0.98 24.09 10.50
CA ILE A 83 1.14 23.32 11.75
C ILE A 83 2.63 23.21 12.11
N ILE A 84 3.50 22.92 11.14
CA ILE A 84 4.95 22.84 11.34
C ILE A 84 5.51 24.18 11.82
N GLU A 85 5.16 25.28 11.16
CA GLU A 85 5.63 26.62 11.53
C GLU A 85 5.22 27.00 12.97
N ARG A 86 4.01 26.63 13.39
CA ARG A 86 3.56 26.83 14.77
C ARG A 86 4.30 25.95 15.77
N ALA A 87 4.58 24.70 15.40
CA ALA A 87 5.35 23.79 16.23
C ALA A 87 6.78 24.32 16.45
N GLU A 88 7.45 24.79 15.40
CA GLU A 88 8.79 25.38 15.47
C GLU A 88 8.81 26.64 16.35
N LYS A 89 7.84 27.55 16.19
CA LYS A 89 7.73 28.75 17.05
C LYS A 89 7.49 28.40 18.52
N SER A 90 6.76 27.32 18.81
CA SER A 90 6.51 26.87 20.19
C SER A 90 7.73 26.24 20.86
N VAL A 91 8.66 25.68 20.08
CA VAL A 91 9.94 25.14 20.57
C VAL A 91 10.90 26.29 20.89
N ILE A 92 10.93 27.34 20.05
CA ILE A 92 11.78 28.51 20.24
C ILE A 92 11.32 29.35 21.46
N SER A 93 10.01 29.40 21.77
CA SER A 93 9.51 30.18 22.91
C SER A 93 9.65 29.51 24.28
N ARG A 94 10.24 28.30 24.35
CA ARG A 94 10.43 27.53 25.58
C ARG A 94 11.90 27.42 26.00
N VAL A 95 12.79 28.14 25.30
CA VAL A 95 14.19 28.38 25.65
C VAL A 95 14.33 29.84 26.07
#